data_AF-A0A3L9LDL1-F1
#
_entry.id   AF-A0A3L9LDL1-F1
#
_cell.length_a   1.000
_cell.length_b   1.000
_cell.length_c   1.000
_cell.angle_alpha   90.00
_cell.angle_beta   90.00
_cell.angle_gamma   90.00
#
_symmetry.space_group_name_H-M   'P 1'
#
loop_
_entity.id
_entity.type
_entity.pdbx_description
1 polymer ?
#
loop_
_entity_poly.entity_id
_entity_poly.type
_entity_poly.pdbx_seq_one_letter_code
_entity_poly.pdbx_strand_id
1 'polypeptide(L)'
;MRKIIPASATALALSLLLTGCGASGWDSVELSEKPSEGKAPSVSFETPLKVDEPQTKVLQEGNGPDIDPGDNVMLQAALYKGSDGSTLGDTYSKGAGQVLTVNDQLKGSLPQMYDALTNAKEGQIIAYSSPETAGKAGDGDDATSVEVYQVTKKLEPALNEKMKTPAKGMPAVTQDDKGTPTIKKPSGPEPTQLASDVLIEGDGETVKATDTVVANYVGVRWADGKPFDSSYEKGTPVSFPLDNVISGWKEGLQGKKVGSRVEIVIPVDKAYGTAKELGKDAKYPAGSLVFVVDVLGRTDTPAAATEGASGSPSASSAPKGSASASPTAKESARGK
;
A
#
# COMPACT_ATOMS: atom_id res chain seq x y z
N MET A 1 -26.35 62.95 -21.23
CA MET A 1 -26.64 62.87 -19.79
C MET A 1 -27.95 62.12 -19.60
N ARG A 2 -27.92 60.83 -19.27
CA ARG A 2 -29.10 60.03 -18.93
C ARG A 2 -28.86 59.40 -17.56
N LYS A 3 -29.80 59.66 -16.65
CA LYS A 3 -29.74 59.39 -15.21
C LYS A 3 -29.92 57.89 -14.92
N ILE A 4 -29.13 57.40 -13.97
CA ILE A 4 -29.21 56.10 -13.29
C ILE A 4 -29.87 56.34 -11.93
N ILE A 5 -30.90 55.57 -11.52
CA ILE A 5 -31.29 55.24 -10.12
C ILE A 5 -32.06 53.90 -10.12
N PRO A 6 -31.90 53.01 -9.11
CA PRO A 6 -31.89 51.54 -9.28
C PRO A 6 -33.16 50.82 -8.82
N ALA A 7 -33.31 49.56 -9.28
CA ALA A 7 -34.31 48.62 -8.80
C ALA A 7 -33.85 47.97 -7.48
N SER A 8 -34.65 48.17 -6.42
CA SER A 8 -34.54 47.43 -5.16
C SER A 8 -35.10 46.02 -5.35
N ALA A 9 -34.30 44.99 -5.07
CA ALA A 9 -34.74 43.61 -4.96
C ALA A 9 -34.89 43.26 -3.47
N THR A 10 -36.14 43.07 -3.05
CA THR A 10 -36.50 42.63 -1.70
C THR A 10 -36.16 41.14 -1.55
N ALA A 11 -35.19 40.80 -0.70
CA ALA A 11 -34.89 39.43 -0.33
C ALA A 11 -35.96 38.91 0.65
N LEU A 12 -36.71 37.89 0.23
CA LEU A 12 -37.63 37.15 1.08
C LEU A 12 -36.82 36.07 1.82
N ALA A 13 -36.51 36.29 3.09
CA ALA A 13 -35.91 35.27 3.95
C ALA A 13 -36.99 34.25 4.33
N LEU A 14 -37.00 33.11 3.64
CA LEU A 14 -37.83 31.96 3.99
C LEU A 14 -37.06 31.10 5.01
N SER A 15 -37.31 31.36 6.29
CA SER A 15 -36.83 30.54 7.40
C SER A 15 -37.62 29.22 7.46
N LEU A 16 -37.11 28.21 6.73
CA LEU A 16 -37.50 26.82 6.92
C LEU A 16 -36.85 26.29 8.20
N LEU A 17 -37.62 26.22 9.29
CA LEU A 17 -37.32 25.40 10.45
C LEU A 17 -37.50 23.93 10.04
N LEU A 18 -36.44 23.32 9.52
CA LEU A 18 -36.35 21.87 9.41
C LEU A 18 -36.23 21.28 10.80
N THR A 19 -37.33 20.72 11.30
CA THR A 19 -37.30 19.72 12.38
C THR A 19 -36.83 18.42 11.73
N GLY A 20 -35.52 18.33 11.46
CA GLY A 20 -34.90 17.17 10.83
C GLY A 20 -34.49 16.14 11.86
N CYS A 21 -34.93 14.89 11.67
CA CYS A 21 -34.30 13.71 12.23
C CYS A 21 -32.77 13.87 12.08
N GLY A 22 -32.01 13.81 13.18
CA GLY A 22 -30.60 14.20 13.18
C GLY A 22 -29.83 13.49 12.08
N ALA A 23 -29.40 14.25 11.07
CA ALA A 23 -28.36 13.79 10.16
C ALA A 23 -27.17 13.42 11.04
N SER A 24 -26.68 12.19 10.90
CA SER A 24 -25.48 11.79 11.61
C SER A 24 -24.38 12.77 11.20
N GLY A 25 -23.50 13.19 12.11
CA GLY A 25 -22.40 14.10 11.76
C GLY A 25 -21.59 13.59 10.55
N TRP A 26 -21.62 12.28 10.29
CA TRP A 26 -21.06 11.62 9.12
C TRP A 26 -21.60 12.12 7.78
N ASP A 27 -22.88 12.48 7.70
CA ASP A 27 -23.50 12.95 6.45
C ASP A 27 -22.86 14.26 5.97
N SER A 28 -22.30 15.06 6.90
CA SER A 28 -21.61 16.32 6.62
C SER A 28 -20.21 16.17 6.01
N VAL A 29 -19.65 14.94 5.98
CA VAL A 29 -18.27 14.72 5.50
C VAL A 29 -18.22 14.92 3.98
N GLU A 30 -17.49 15.94 3.55
CA GLU A 30 -17.37 16.32 2.15
C GLU A 30 -15.94 16.68 1.78
N LEU A 31 -15.59 16.44 0.50
CA LEU A 31 -14.31 16.87 -0.05
C LEU A 31 -14.32 18.38 -0.27
N SER A 32 -13.48 19.11 0.45
CA SER A 32 -13.33 20.56 0.29
C SER A 32 -12.26 20.91 -0.76
N GLU A 33 -11.21 20.09 -0.85
CA GLU A 33 -10.17 20.24 -1.88
C GLU A 33 -9.74 18.86 -2.40
N LYS A 34 -9.59 18.76 -3.73
CA LYS A 34 -9.11 17.54 -4.38
C LYS A 34 -7.61 17.33 -4.14
N PRO A 35 -7.13 16.08 -4.10
CA PRO A 35 -5.71 15.81 -4.02
C PRO A 35 -4.98 16.34 -5.26
N SER A 36 -3.70 16.66 -5.08
CA SER A 36 -2.78 16.97 -6.18
C SER A 36 -1.46 16.23 -5.97
N GLU A 37 -0.53 16.36 -6.92
CA GLU A 37 0.78 15.70 -6.80
C GLU A 37 1.48 16.07 -5.48
N GLY A 38 1.78 15.05 -4.66
CA GLY A 38 2.41 15.20 -3.35
C GLY A 38 1.56 15.90 -2.28
N LYS A 39 0.27 16.18 -2.53
CA LYS A 39 -0.63 16.85 -1.58
C LYS A 39 -1.90 16.06 -1.35
N ALA A 40 -2.20 15.83 -0.09
CA ALA A 40 -3.43 15.21 0.38
C ALA A 40 -4.67 16.02 -0.04
N PRO A 41 -5.85 15.37 -0.13
CA PRO A 41 -7.12 16.10 -0.19
C PRO A 41 -7.33 16.94 1.08
N SER A 42 -8.33 17.81 1.05
CA SER A 42 -8.90 18.42 2.26
C SER A 42 -10.36 18.00 2.39
N VAL A 43 -10.84 17.79 3.61
CA VAL A 43 -12.26 17.51 3.89
C VAL A 43 -12.82 18.50 4.88
N SER A 44 -14.15 18.65 4.86
CA SER A 44 -14.92 19.41 5.83
C SER A 44 -16.00 18.51 6.43
N PHE A 45 -16.30 18.70 7.71
CA PHE A 45 -17.36 18.01 8.44
C PHE A 45 -17.73 18.76 9.72
N GLU A 46 -18.91 18.49 10.26
CA GLU A 46 -19.36 19.00 11.55
C GLU A 46 -18.55 18.38 12.70
N THR A 47 -18.13 19.23 13.64
CA THR A 47 -17.30 18.83 14.78
C THR A 47 -18.03 19.07 16.12
N PRO A 48 -17.83 18.20 17.13
CA PRO A 48 -17.04 16.97 17.09
C PRO A 48 -17.77 15.85 16.33
N LEU A 49 -17.07 15.18 15.43
CA LEU A 49 -17.59 14.03 14.71
C LEU A 49 -17.53 12.78 15.60
N LYS A 50 -18.68 12.11 15.73
CA LYS A 50 -18.82 10.80 16.38
C LYS A 50 -19.59 9.86 15.46
N VAL A 51 -19.13 8.62 15.38
CA VAL A 51 -19.85 7.52 14.74
C VAL A 51 -20.02 6.37 15.73
N ASP A 52 -21.19 5.75 15.74
CA ASP A 52 -21.52 4.63 16.65
C ASP A 52 -21.22 3.25 16.02
N GLU A 53 -21.03 3.22 14.71
CA GLU A 53 -20.65 2.04 13.93
C GLU A 53 -19.66 2.44 12.82
N PRO A 54 -18.89 1.49 12.23
CA PRO A 54 -18.02 1.83 11.13
C PRO A 54 -18.83 2.26 9.90
N GLN A 55 -18.48 3.42 9.34
CA GLN A 55 -19.17 4.00 8.17
C GLN A 55 -18.18 4.34 7.06
N THR A 56 -18.63 4.20 5.82
CA THR A 56 -17.92 4.65 4.62
C THR A 56 -18.76 5.63 3.82
N LYS A 57 -18.11 6.55 3.10
CA LYS A 57 -18.75 7.48 2.17
C LYS A 57 -17.84 7.69 0.97
N VAL A 58 -18.35 7.49 -0.23
CA VAL A 58 -17.63 7.86 -1.45
C VAL A 58 -17.69 9.39 -1.57
N LEU A 59 -16.55 10.05 -1.41
CA LEU A 59 -16.43 11.51 -1.54
C LEU A 59 -16.21 11.93 -2.99
N GLN A 60 -15.60 11.05 -3.78
CA GLN A 60 -15.38 11.26 -5.21
C GLN A 60 -15.32 9.91 -5.92
N GLU A 61 -16.07 9.75 -7.02
CA GLU A 61 -15.97 8.58 -7.88
C GLU A 61 -14.63 8.56 -8.64
N GLY A 62 -14.11 7.35 -8.86
CA GLY A 62 -12.95 7.12 -9.72
C GLY A 62 -13.35 7.07 -11.19
N ASN A 63 -12.39 7.36 -12.07
CA ASN A 63 -12.59 7.33 -13.52
C ASN A 63 -11.70 6.28 -14.22
N GLY A 64 -10.87 5.57 -13.46
CA GLY A 64 -9.99 4.54 -14.00
C GLY A 64 -10.63 3.14 -14.03
N PRO A 65 -9.81 2.09 -14.15
CA PRO A 65 -10.27 0.71 -14.16
C PRO A 65 -11.08 0.34 -12.91
N ASP A 66 -12.02 -0.60 -13.07
CA ASP A 66 -12.78 -1.20 -11.98
C ASP A 66 -11.87 -2.03 -11.06
N ILE A 67 -12.17 -2.00 -9.76
CA ILE A 67 -11.53 -2.79 -8.73
C ILE A 67 -12.42 -3.98 -8.38
N ASP A 68 -11.90 -5.18 -8.61
CA ASP A 68 -12.59 -6.45 -8.41
C ASP A 68 -12.02 -7.21 -7.18
N PRO A 69 -12.77 -8.14 -6.58
CA PRO A 69 -12.23 -9.04 -5.58
C PRO A 69 -11.02 -9.84 -6.10
N GLY A 70 -9.92 -9.79 -5.36
CA GLY A 70 -8.63 -10.37 -5.70
C GLY A 70 -7.60 -9.34 -6.15
N ASP A 71 -8.03 -8.13 -6.54
CA ASP A 71 -7.12 -7.09 -6.97
C ASP A 71 -6.25 -6.55 -5.84
N ASN A 72 -5.05 -6.11 -6.21
CA ASN A 72 -4.20 -5.29 -5.35
C ASN A 72 -4.35 -3.84 -5.77
N VAL A 73 -4.52 -2.95 -4.80
CA VAL A 73 -4.61 -1.51 -5.03
C VAL A 73 -3.58 -0.77 -4.21
N MET A 74 -3.07 0.33 -4.77
CA MET A 74 -2.30 1.32 -4.03
C MET A 74 -3.27 2.35 -3.42
N LEU A 75 -3.18 2.53 -2.11
CA LEU A 75 -3.91 3.54 -1.37
C LEU A 75 -3.00 4.65 -0.88
N GLN A 76 -3.48 5.88 -0.99
CA GLN A 76 -2.95 7.03 -0.25
C GLN A 76 -4.00 7.44 0.80
N ALA A 77 -3.55 7.88 1.97
CA ALA A 77 -4.41 8.22 3.10
C ALA A 77 -4.12 9.61 3.66
N ALA A 78 -5.16 10.30 4.12
CA ALA A 78 -5.09 11.52 4.92
C ALA A 78 -6.02 11.36 6.14
N LEU A 79 -5.53 11.74 7.32
CA LEU A 79 -6.24 11.53 8.58
C LEU A 79 -6.57 12.88 9.22
N TYR A 80 -7.76 13.00 9.78
CA TYR A 80 -8.26 14.21 10.45
C TYR A 80 -8.83 13.87 11.82
N LYS A 81 -8.63 14.77 12.78
CA LYS A 81 -9.27 14.70 14.09
C LYS A 81 -10.76 15.01 13.95
N GLY A 82 -11.64 14.16 14.45
CA GLY A 82 -13.07 14.45 14.47
C GLY A 82 -13.45 15.59 15.39
N SER A 83 -12.64 15.89 16.42
CA SER A 83 -12.94 16.93 17.41
C SER A 83 -12.91 18.34 16.85
N ASP A 84 -12.00 18.63 15.92
CA ASP A 84 -11.77 19.98 15.39
C ASP A 84 -11.45 20.05 13.88
N GLY A 85 -11.36 18.91 13.20
CA GLY A 85 -11.04 18.84 11.77
C GLY A 85 -9.56 19.01 11.43
N SER A 86 -8.67 19.16 12.43
CA SER A 86 -7.24 19.31 12.18
C SER A 86 -6.61 18.02 11.64
N THR A 87 -5.57 18.16 10.81
CA THR A 87 -4.88 17.00 10.23
C THR A 87 -4.03 16.26 11.26
N LEU A 88 -4.07 14.93 11.20
CA LEU A 88 -3.23 13.99 11.94
C LEU A 88 -2.03 13.49 11.12
N GLY A 89 -2.03 13.77 9.81
CA GLY A 89 -0.98 13.37 8.88
C GLY A 89 -1.51 12.68 7.63
N ASP A 90 -0.59 12.45 6.69
CA ASP A 90 -0.89 11.88 5.38
C ASP A 90 0.26 11.02 4.84
N THR A 91 -0.04 10.21 3.82
CA THR A 91 0.96 9.44 3.06
C THR A 91 1.39 10.13 1.77
N TYR A 92 0.68 11.17 1.33
CA TYR A 92 0.88 11.84 0.03
C TYR A 92 2.24 12.53 -0.03
N SER A 93 2.60 13.22 1.04
CA SER A 93 3.89 13.89 1.23
C SER A 93 5.07 12.92 1.22
N LYS A 94 4.84 11.65 1.55
CA LYS A 94 5.88 10.60 1.65
C LYS A 94 6.02 9.75 0.39
N GLY A 95 5.11 9.87 -0.57
CA GLY A 95 5.13 9.15 -1.85
C GLY A 95 4.83 7.65 -1.78
N ALA A 96 5.12 6.99 -0.67
CA ALA A 96 4.85 5.57 -0.47
C ALA A 96 3.39 5.36 -0.06
N GLY A 97 2.57 4.90 -1.00
CA GLY A 97 1.23 4.41 -0.70
C GLY A 97 1.26 3.04 -0.02
N GLN A 98 0.15 2.66 0.58
CA GLN A 98 -0.05 1.33 1.14
C GLN A 98 -0.67 0.41 0.09
N VAL A 99 -0.14 -0.80 -0.04
CA VAL A 99 -0.77 -1.84 -0.85
C VAL A 99 -1.87 -2.49 -0.03
N LEU A 100 -3.06 -2.62 -0.61
CA LEU A 100 -4.18 -3.35 -0.04
C LEU A 100 -4.70 -4.38 -1.06
N THR A 101 -4.93 -5.61 -0.61
CA THR A 101 -5.58 -6.64 -1.42
C THR A 101 -7.07 -6.71 -1.09
N VAL A 102 -7.92 -6.61 -2.10
CA VAL A 102 -9.38 -6.67 -1.95
C VAL A 102 -9.83 -8.13 -1.88
N ASN A 103 -9.72 -8.75 -0.72
CA ASN A 103 -9.99 -10.19 -0.55
C ASN A 103 -10.80 -10.51 0.71
N ASP A 104 -11.03 -11.80 0.98
CA ASP A 104 -11.78 -12.26 2.15
C ASP A 104 -11.14 -11.85 3.49
N GLN A 105 -9.82 -11.64 3.54
CA GLN A 105 -9.15 -11.13 4.73
C GLN A 105 -9.53 -9.67 4.99
N LEU A 106 -9.59 -8.85 3.94
CA LEU A 106 -10.10 -7.50 4.05
C LEU A 106 -11.58 -7.52 4.45
N LYS A 107 -12.39 -8.37 3.82
CA LYS A 107 -13.81 -8.53 4.14
C LYS A 107 -14.05 -8.91 5.61
N GLY A 108 -13.22 -9.80 6.15
CA GLY A 108 -13.31 -10.23 7.54
C GLY A 108 -12.84 -9.18 8.56
N SER A 109 -11.93 -8.29 8.17
CA SER A 109 -11.35 -7.29 9.08
C SER A 109 -11.99 -5.91 8.98
N LEU A 110 -12.34 -5.46 7.77
CA LEU A 110 -12.96 -4.16 7.47
C LEU A 110 -14.05 -4.35 6.39
N PRO A 111 -15.21 -4.94 6.71
CA PRO A 111 -16.25 -5.25 5.73
C PRO A 111 -16.75 -4.02 4.97
N GLN A 112 -16.92 -2.87 5.64
CA GLN A 112 -17.35 -1.63 5.01
C GLN A 112 -16.31 -1.10 4.01
N MET A 113 -15.01 -1.28 4.29
CA MET A 113 -13.94 -0.93 3.36
C MET A 113 -13.89 -1.90 2.18
N TYR A 114 -14.07 -3.20 2.43
CA TYR A 114 -14.19 -4.20 1.37
C TYR A 114 -15.34 -3.87 0.41
N ASP A 115 -16.52 -3.57 0.94
CA ASP A 115 -17.70 -3.23 0.14
C ASP A 115 -17.49 -1.93 -0.66
N ALA A 116 -16.86 -0.92 -0.05
CA ALA A 116 -16.53 0.34 -0.71
C ALA A 116 -15.50 0.17 -1.85
N LEU A 117 -14.62 -0.83 -1.75
CA LEU A 117 -13.58 -1.11 -2.76
C LEU A 117 -14.03 -2.10 -3.85
N THR A 118 -14.95 -3.03 -3.55
CA THR A 118 -15.41 -4.07 -4.50
C THR A 118 -16.23 -3.52 -5.68
N ASN A 119 -16.59 -2.24 -5.65
CA ASN A 119 -17.21 -1.53 -6.77
C ASN A 119 -16.50 -0.19 -7.06
N ALA A 120 -15.29 -0.02 -6.52
CA ALA A 120 -14.53 1.20 -6.73
C ALA A 120 -13.93 1.24 -8.12
N LYS A 121 -13.56 2.44 -8.53
CA LYS A 121 -12.66 2.66 -9.65
C LYS A 121 -11.36 3.28 -9.16
N GLU A 122 -10.28 3.05 -9.89
CA GLU A 122 -9.06 3.83 -9.69
C GLU A 122 -9.36 5.34 -9.77
N GLY A 123 -8.81 6.10 -8.82
CA GLY A 123 -9.09 7.51 -8.57
C GLY A 123 -10.18 7.79 -7.53
N GLN A 124 -10.91 6.77 -7.07
CA GLN A 124 -11.97 6.94 -6.08
C GLN A 124 -11.40 7.43 -4.73
N ILE A 125 -12.14 8.33 -4.08
CA ILE A 125 -11.84 8.84 -2.74
C ILE A 125 -12.96 8.41 -1.80
N ILE A 126 -12.60 7.73 -0.72
CA ILE A 126 -13.49 7.14 0.26
C ILE A 126 -13.15 7.74 1.63
N ALA A 127 -14.15 8.27 2.33
CA ALA A 127 -14.04 8.55 3.75
C ALA A 127 -14.42 7.30 4.54
N TYR A 128 -13.73 7.06 5.65
CA TYR A 128 -14.01 6.03 6.63
C TYR A 128 -13.90 6.59 8.05
N SER A 129 -14.78 6.15 8.94
CA SER A 129 -14.67 6.39 10.38
C SER A 129 -15.24 5.19 11.14
N SER A 130 -14.76 4.98 12.36
CA SER A 130 -15.20 3.87 13.22
C SER A 130 -15.10 4.26 14.70
N PRO A 131 -15.96 3.73 15.58
CA PRO A 131 -15.84 3.94 17.02
C PRO A 131 -14.47 3.56 17.57
N GLU A 132 -13.79 2.60 16.94
CA GLU A 132 -12.46 2.16 17.37
C GLU A 132 -11.39 3.24 17.22
N THR A 133 -11.62 4.29 16.44
CA THR A 133 -10.67 5.40 16.30
C THR A 133 -10.89 6.49 17.35
N ALA A 134 -11.97 6.41 18.14
CA ALA A 134 -12.26 7.34 19.23
C ALA A 134 -11.15 7.35 20.28
N GLY A 135 -10.75 8.55 20.73
CA GLY A 135 -9.71 8.75 21.76
C GLY A 135 -8.29 8.33 21.35
N LYS A 136 -8.09 7.69 20.19
CA LYS A 136 -6.77 7.28 19.68
C LYS A 136 -5.98 8.44 19.06
N ALA A 137 -6.65 9.55 18.74
CA ALA A 137 -6.05 10.75 18.16
C ALA A 137 -5.36 11.67 19.19
N GLY A 138 -5.36 11.32 20.49
CA GLY A 138 -4.52 11.96 21.51
C GLY A 138 -5.11 13.18 22.22
N ASP A 139 -6.36 13.57 21.95
CA ASP A 139 -7.08 14.60 22.71
C ASP A 139 -8.31 13.95 23.37
N GLY A 140 -8.49 14.21 24.67
CA GLY A 140 -9.41 13.50 25.56
C GLY A 140 -10.91 13.70 25.33
N ASP A 141 -11.36 13.66 24.08
CA ASP A 141 -12.75 13.69 23.64
C ASP A 141 -13.11 12.39 22.93
N ASP A 142 -14.32 11.84 23.13
CA ASP A 142 -14.82 10.61 22.46
C ASP A 142 -15.06 10.79 20.93
N ALA A 143 -14.46 11.81 20.31
CA ALA A 143 -14.56 12.05 18.87
C ALA A 143 -13.76 11.01 18.08
N THR A 144 -14.30 10.54 16.97
CA THR A 144 -13.64 9.57 16.09
C THR A 144 -12.71 10.28 15.09
N SER A 145 -11.75 9.59 14.50
CA SER A 145 -11.00 10.14 13.35
C SER A 145 -11.82 10.04 12.06
N VAL A 146 -11.56 10.95 11.12
CA VAL A 146 -11.95 10.79 9.71
C VAL A 146 -10.71 10.37 8.94
N GLU A 147 -10.79 9.22 8.29
CA GLU A 147 -9.73 8.69 7.44
C GLU A 147 -10.19 8.79 5.98
N VAL A 148 -9.38 9.41 5.14
CA VAL A 148 -9.69 9.62 3.72
C VAL A 148 -8.70 8.82 2.89
N TYR A 149 -9.21 7.83 2.18
CA TYR A 149 -8.44 6.92 1.35
C TYR A 149 -8.68 7.22 -0.13
N GLN A 150 -7.62 7.37 -0.91
CA GLN A 150 -7.68 7.43 -2.35
C GLN A 150 -7.09 6.16 -2.96
N VAL A 151 -7.86 5.51 -3.84
CA VAL A 151 -7.35 4.46 -4.73
C VAL A 151 -6.51 5.13 -5.81
N THR A 152 -5.19 5.15 -5.66
CA THR A 152 -4.31 5.84 -6.62
C THR A 152 -3.96 4.97 -7.81
N LYS A 153 -3.97 3.64 -7.64
CA LYS A 153 -3.65 2.70 -8.72
C LYS A 153 -4.30 1.34 -8.47
N LYS A 154 -4.88 0.74 -9.52
CA LYS A 154 -5.02 -0.72 -9.63
C LYS A 154 -3.67 -1.30 -10.04
N LEU A 155 -3.20 -2.30 -9.31
CA LEU A 155 -1.93 -2.97 -9.59
C LEU A 155 -2.17 -4.21 -10.46
N GLU A 156 -1.13 -4.63 -11.16
CA GLU A 156 -1.17 -5.89 -11.90
C GLU A 156 -1.45 -7.07 -10.96
N PRO A 157 -2.23 -8.06 -11.42
CA PRO A 157 -2.46 -9.27 -10.66
C PRO A 157 -1.18 -10.10 -10.53
N ALA A 158 -1.24 -11.18 -9.74
CA ALA A 158 -0.16 -12.14 -9.68
C ALA A 158 0.10 -12.76 -11.06
N LEU A 159 1.37 -12.81 -11.48
CA LEU A 159 1.74 -13.32 -12.80
C LEU A 159 1.77 -14.85 -12.80
N ASN A 160 1.06 -15.45 -13.75
CA ASN A 160 1.00 -16.91 -13.94
C ASN A 160 1.30 -17.34 -15.39
N GLU A 161 1.74 -16.41 -16.23
CA GLU A 161 2.07 -16.67 -17.61
C GLU A 161 3.28 -17.60 -17.76
N LYS A 162 3.43 -18.18 -18.95
CA LYS A 162 4.57 -19.04 -19.26
C LYS A 162 5.85 -18.23 -19.28
N MET A 163 6.75 -18.52 -18.34
CA MET A 163 8.11 -17.97 -18.33
C MET A 163 8.94 -18.47 -19.52
N LYS A 164 9.77 -17.60 -20.09
CA LYS A 164 10.89 -18.04 -20.93
C LYS A 164 11.95 -18.73 -20.07
N THR A 165 12.86 -19.47 -20.71
CA THR A 165 14.01 -20.04 -20.02
C THR A 165 14.98 -18.95 -19.59
N PRO A 166 15.44 -18.95 -18.33
CA PRO A 166 16.47 -18.02 -17.86
C PRO A 166 17.72 -18.00 -18.74
N ALA A 167 18.35 -16.83 -18.85
CA ALA A 167 19.61 -16.65 -19.55
C ALA A 167 20.70 -17.62 -19.05
N LYS A 168 21.64 -17.96 -19.93
CA LYS A 168 22.71 -18.92 -19.62
C LYS A 168 23.52 -18.46 -18.40
N GLY A 169 23.63 -19.33 -17.41
CA GLY A 169 24.36 -19.08 -16.15
C GLY A 169 23.48 -18.54 -15.02
N MET A 170 22.22 -18.18 -15.31
CA MET A 170 21.21 -17.95 -14.28
C MET A 170 20.72 -19.31 -13.73
N PRO A 171 20.32 -19.36 -12.46
CA PRO A 171 19.55 -20.50 -11.93
C PRO A 171 18.27 -20.76 -12.73
N ALA A 172 17.80 -22.01 -12.71
CA ALA A 172 16.49 -22.32 -13.28
C ALA A 172 15.37 -21.82 -12.36
N VAL A 173 14.31 -21.27 -12.94
CA VAL A 173 13.10 -20.82 -12.22
C VAL A 173 11.91 -21.65 -12.67
N THR A 174 11.15 -22.15 -11.71
CA THR A 174 9.86 -22.83 -11.93
C THR A 174 8.74 -22.08 -11.24
N GLN A 175 7.47 -22.35 -11.55
CA GLN A 175 6.33 -21.77 -10.84
C GLN A 175 5.26 -22.83 -10.55
N ASP A 176 4.45 -22.60 -9.52
CA ASP A 176 3.25 -23.41 -9.24
C ASP A 176 2.04 -22.93 -10.06
N ASP A 177 0.89 -23.58 -9.87
CA ASP A 177 -0.36 -23.26 -10.58
C ASP A 177 -0.92 -21.87 -10.24
N LYS A 178 -0.47 -21.26 -9.13
CA LYS A 178 -0.82 -19.90 -8.72
C LYS A 178 0.20 -18.87 -9.20
N GLY A 179 1.22 -19.30 -9.94
CA GLY A 179 2.29 -18.44 -10.43
C GLY A 179 3.42 -18.20 -9.44
N THR A 180 3.42 -18.79 -8.23
CA THR A 180 4.47 -18.57 -7.22
C THR A 180 5.81 -19.09 -7.75
N PRO A 181 6.85 -18.25 -7.91
CA PRO A 181 8.12 -18.69 -8.44
C PRO A 181 8.94 -19.46 -7.40
N THR A 182 9.72 -20.43 -7.86
CA THR A 182 10.71 -21.17 -7.08
C THR A 182 12.03 -21.14 -7.83
N ILE A 183 13.07 -20.62 -7.15
CA ILE A 183 14.43 -20.55 -7.68
C ILE A 183 15.13 -21.87 -7.35
N LYS A 184 15.63 -22.59 -8.37
CA LYS A 184 16.45 -23.78 -8.14
C LYS A 184 17.80 -23.38 -7.54
N LYS A 185 18.41 -24.27 -6.76
CA LYS A 185 19.70 -24.03 -6.12
C LYS A 185 20.72 -23.52 -7.15
N PRO A 186 21.31 -22.33 -6.95
CA PRO A 186 22.36 -21.81 -7.83
C PRO A 186 23.57 -22.74 -7.87
N SER A 187 24.29 -22.72 -8.98
CA SER A 187 25.46 -23.57 -9.20
C SER A 187 26.54 -22.82 -9.98
N GLY A 188 27.78 -23.27 -9.85
CA GLY A 188 28.93 -22.59 -10.45
C GLY A 188 29.61 -21.60 -9.48
N PRO A 189 30.57 -20.81 -10.01
CA PRO A 189 31.28 -19.81 -9.20
C PRO A 189 30.32 -18.73 -8.71
N GLU A 190 30.67 -18.10 -7.59
CA GLU A 190 29.92 -16.94 -7.09
C GLU A 190 29.94 -15.80 -8.12
N PRO A 191 28.80 -15.15 -8.40
CA PRO A 191 28.73 -14.09 -9.40
C PRO A 191 29.57 -12.88 -8.97
N THR A 192 30.30 -12.33 -9.94
CA THR A 192 31.07 -11.08 -9.76
C THR A 192 30.43 -9.90 -10.48
N GLN A 193 29.37 -10.14 -11.23
CA GLN A 193 28.62 -9.13 -11.98
C GLN A 193 27.12 -9.33 -11.77
N LEU A 194 26.39 -8.21 -11.77
CA LEU A 194 24.94 -8.22 -11.81
C LEU A 194 24.49 -8.82 -13.16
N ALA A 195 23.49 -9.69 -13.10
CA ALA A 195 22.76 -10.10 -14.28
C ALA A 195 21.25 -10.06 -14.01
N SER A 196 20.51 -9.59 -15.01
CA SER A 196 19.07 -9.35 -14.96
C SER A 196 18.45 -9.90 -16.23
N ASP A 197 17.45 -10.76 -16.08
CA ASP A 197 16.73 -11.37 -17.21
C ASP A 197 15.22 -11.30 -17.00
N VAL A 198 14.50 -10.90 -18.05
CA VAL A 198 13.03 -10.79 -18.03
C VAL A 198 12.43 -12.13 -18.38
N LEU A 199 11.87 -12.84 -17.41
CA LEU A 199 11.27 -14.16 -17.59
C LEU A 199 9.85 -14.08 -18.17
N ILE A 200 9.09 -13.04 -17.81
CA ILE A 200 7.79 -12.68 -18.39
C ILE A 200 7.88 -11.20 -18.76
N GLU A 201 7.58 -10.87 -20.01
CA GLU A 201 7.60 -9.48 -20.49
C GLU A 201 6.30 -8.79 -20.07
N GLY A 202 6.41 -7.63 -19.42
CA GLY A 202 5.27 -6.80 -19.09
C GLY A 202 5.01 -5.79 -20.19
N ASP A 203 3.81 -5.27 -20.29
CA ASP A 203 3.42 -4.27 -21.27
C ASP A 203 3.20 -2.88 -20.68
N GLY A 204 3.14 -2.77 -19.35
CA GLY A 204 2.89 -1.54 -18.61
C GLY A 204 4.03 -0.51 -18.64
N GLU A 205 3.97 0.43 -17.70
CA GLU A 205 4.91 1.54 -17.60
C GLU A 205 6.34 1.07 -17.31
N THR A 206 7.33 1.70 -17.95
CA THR A 206 8.75 1.38 -17.79
C THR A 206 9.30 1.94 -16.50
N VAL A 207 9.71 1.13 -15.52
CA VAL A 207 10.35 1.51 -14.24
C VAL A 207 11.55 2.45 -14.42
N LYS A 208 11.54 3.59 -13.71
CA LYS A 208 12.62 4.59 -13.61
C LYS A 208 13.43 4.32 -12.34
N ALA A 209 14.65 4.84 -12.31
CA ALA A 209 15.61 4.61 -11.22
C ALA A 209 15.16 5.12 -9.85
N THR A 210 14.29 6.14 -9.81
CA THR A 210 13.83 6.84 -8.60
C THR A 210 12.43 6.43 -8.17
N ASP A 211 11.87 5.41 -8.81
CA ASP A 211 10.50 4.99 -8.51
C ASP A 211 10.38 4.28 -7.19
N THR A 212 9.15 4.28 -6.71
CA THR A 212 8.68 3.23 -5.82
C THR A 212 8.03 2.14 -6.66
N VAL A 213 8.51 0.91 -6.51
CA VAL A 213 7.98 -0.28 -7.21
C VAL A 213 7.13 -1.08 -6.23
N VAL A 214 5.94 -1.51 -6.67
CA VAL A 214 5.18 -2.55 -5.97
C VAL A 214 5.53 -3.88 -6.59
N ALA A 215 6.00 -4.81 -5.75
CA ALA A 215 6.45 -6.10 -6.24
C ALA A 215 6.02 -7.26 -5.36
N ASN A 216 5.83 -8.40 -6.02
CA ASN A 216 5.99 -9.70 -5.38
C ASN A 216 7.39 -10.24 -5.63
N TYR A 217 8.00 -10.95 -4.67
CA TYR A 217 9.35 -11.48 -4.84
C TYR A 217 9.63 -12.74 -4.03
N VAL A 218 10.62 -13.49 -4.50
CA VAL A 218 11.32 -14.55 -3.77
C VAL A 218 12.81 -14.26 -3.82
N GLY A 219 13.48 -14.30 -2.67
CA GLY A 219 14.93 -14.16 -2.54
C GLY A 219 15.57 -15.42 -1.97
N VAL A 220 16.61 -15.93 -2.66
CA VAL A 220 17.44 -17.05 -2.19
C VAL A 220 18.91 -16.66 -2.10
N ARG A 221 19.64 -17.35 -1.22
CA ARG A 221 21.09 -17.20 -1.11
C ARG A 221 21.78 -17.95 -2.24
N TRP A 222 22.81 -17.35 -2.85
CA TRP A 222 23.62 -18.05 -3.85
C TRP A 222 24.28 -19.32 -3.27
N ALA A 223 24.84 -19.20 -2.05
CA ALA A 223 25.69 -20.22 -1.44
C ALA A 223 25.02 -21.60 -1.26
N ASP A 224 23.74 -21.62 -0.88
CA ASP A 224 23.03 -22.87 -0.59
C ASP A 224 21.66 -22.98 -1.25
N GLY A 225 21.20 -21.94 -1.95
CA GLY A 225 19.89 -21.90 -2.60
C GLY A 225 18.73 -21.79 -1.61
N LYS A 226 18.98 -21.53 -0.33
CA LYS A 226 17.91 -21.43 0.66
C LYS A 226 17.17 -20.09 0.53
N PRO A 227 15.83 -20.09 0.58
CA PRO A 227 15.07 -18.86 0.68
C PRO A 227 15.40 -18.15 1.99
N PHE A 228 15.44 -16.82 1.94
CA PHE A 228 15.61 -15.99 3.12
C PHE A 228 14.53 -14.93 3.26
N ASP A 229 13.81 -14.61 2.18
CA ASP A 229 12.69 -13.69 2.20
C ASP A 229 11.76 -13.92 1.00
N SER A 230 10.46 -13.73 1.22
CA SER A 230 9.43 -13.82 0.19
C SER A 230 8.20 -13.00 0.55
N SER A 231 7.63 -12.27 -0.42
CA SER A 231 6.31 -11.64 -0.26
C SER A 231 5.17 -12.63 -0.45
N TYR A 232 5.36 -13.70 -1.24
CA TYR A 232 4.37 -14.74 -1.48
C TYR A 232 4.01 -15.48 -0.19
N GLU A 233 5.01 -15.77 0.64
CA GLU A 233 4.79 -16.37 1.98
C GLU A 233 4.04 -15.43 2.92
N LYS A 234 4.16 -14.11 2.73
CA LYS A 234 3.47 -13.07 3.51
C LYS A 234 2.08 -12.76 2.98
N GLY A 235 1.75 -13.19 1.75
CA GLY A 235 0.42 -13.07 1.14
C GLY A 235 0.05 -11.69 0.60
N THR A 236 0.94 -10.70 0.64
CA THR A 236 0.69 -9.36 0.08
C THR A 236 1.93 -8.83 -0.65
N PRO A 237 1.76 -8.15 -1.79
CA PRO A 237 2.85 -7.42 -2.42
C PRO A 237 3.40 -6.32 -1.51
N VAL A 238 4.65 -5.94 -1.74
CA VAL A 238 5.36 -4.94 -0.95
C VAL A 238 5.83 -3.80 -1.85
N SER A 239 5.79 -2.59 -1.30
CA SER A 239 6.20 -1.35 -1.97
C SER A 239 7.63 -0.98 -1.56
N PHE A 240 8.50 -0.73 -2.54
CA PHE A 240 9.92 -0.46 -2.35
C PHE A 240 10.38 0.77 -3.13
N PRO A 241 10.85 1.84 -2.46
CA PRO A 241 11.58 2.90 -3.11
C PRO A 241 12.92 2.35 -3.62
N LEU A 242 13.17 2.43 -4.93
CA LEU A 242 14.39 1.89 -5.53
C LEU A 242 15.67 2.57 -5.03
N ASP A 243 15.56 3.79 -4.52
CA ASP A 243 16.68 4.50 -3.88
C ASP A 243 17.05 3.97 -2.49
N ASN A 244 16.17 3.20 -1.83
CA ASN A 244 16.34 2.73 -0.46
C ASN A 244 16.46 1.20 -0.34
N VAL A 245 16.71 0.51 -1.45
CA VAL A 245 16.99 -0.93 -1.51
C VAL A 245 18.42 -1.20 -1.97
N ILE A 246 18.85 -2.46 -1.91
CA ILE A 246 20.17 -2.88 -2.42
C ILE A 246 20.32 -2.47 -3.89
N SER A 247 21.52 -2.00 -4.27
CA SER A 247 21.76 -1.46 -5.61
C SER A 247 21.47 -2.46 -6.74
N GLY A 248 21.60 -3.76 -6.46
CA GLY A 248 21.23 -4.81 -7.41
C GLY A 248 19.75 -4.83 -7.80
N TRP A 249 18.84 -4.45 -6.89
CA TRP A 249 17.42 -4.28 -7.23
C TRP A 249 17.21 -3.08 -8.13
N LYS A 250 17.79 -1.92 -7.78
CA LYS A 250 17.69 -0.70 -8.58
C LYS A 250 18.20 -0.91 -10.00
N GLU A 251 19.41 -1.44 -10.14
CA GLU A 251 20.04 -1.70 -11.45
C GLU A 251 19.33 -2.82 -12.22
N GLY A 252 18.83 -3.86 -11.54
CA GLY A 252 18.16 -4.99 -12.17
C GLY A 252 16.75 -4.67 -12.69
N LEU A 253 16.03 -3.77 -12.02
CA LEU A 253 14.63 -3.43 -12.33
C LEU A 253 14.48 -2.16 -13.16
N GLN A 254 15.43 -1.22 -13.11
CA GLN A 254 15.36 -0.03 -13.94
C GLN A 254 15.26 -0.40 -15.43
N GLY A 255 14.34 0.27 -16.14
CA GLY A 255 14.08 0.03 -17.55
C GLY A 255 13.19 -1.18 -17.85
N LYS A 256 12.81 -1.98 -16.84
CA LYS A 256 11.83 -3.07 -16.99
C LYS A 256 10.40 -2.52 -16.94
N LYS A 257 9.43 -3.29 -17.39
CA LYS A 257 8.03 -2.88 -17.44
C LYS A 257 7.23 -3.41 -16.26
N VAL A 258 6.21 -2.67 -15.86
CA VAL A 258 5.12 -3.22 -15.05
C VAL A 258 4.48 -4.39 -15.79
N GLY A 259 4.14 -5.45 -15.05
CA GLY A 259 3.73 -6.74 -15.58
C GLY A 259 4.90 -7.70 -15.84
N SER A 260 6.16 -7.27 -15.67
CA SER A 260 7.31 -8.15 -15.86
C SER A 260 7.58 -9.05 -14.66
N ARG A 261 7.96 -10.30 -14.94
CA ARG A 261 8.73 -11.14 -14.01
C ARG A 261 10.21 -11.06 -14.36
N VAL A 262 11.05 -10.66 -13.43
CA VAL A 262 12.48 -10.41 -13.63
C VAL A 262 13.28 -11.28 -12.67
N GLU A 263 14.19 -12.08 -13.20
CA GLU A 263 15.23 -12.75 -12.41
C GLU A 263 16.45 -11.85 -12.31
N ILE A 264 17.01 -11.71 -11.10
CA ILE A 264 18.16 -10.88 -10.82
C ILE A 264 19.16 -11.70 -9.99
N VAL A 265 20.36 -11.92 -10.53
CA VAL A 265 21.50 -12.42 -9.77
C VAL A 265 22.35 -11.24 -9.35
N ILE A 266 22.53 -11.09 -8.04
CA ILE A 266 23.14 -9.92 -7.41
C ILE A 266 24.47 -10.35 -6.76
N PRO A 267 25.60 -9.82 -7.21
CA PRO A 267 26.89 -10.07 -6.58
C PRO A 267 26.95 -9.41 -5.20
N VAL A 268 27.83 -9.91 -4.34
CA VAL A 268 27.92 -9.50 -2.92
C VAL A 268 28.06 -7.98 -2.71
N ASP A 269 28.79 -7.28 -3.57
CA ASP A 269 29.02 -5.83 -3.53
C ASP A 269 27.78 -4.98 -3.87
N LYS A 270 26.77 -5.61 -4.49
CA LYS A 270 25.46 -5.01 -4.81
C LYS A 270 24.31 -5.58 -3.99
N ALA A 271 24.62 -6.47 -3.03
CA ALA A 271 23.69 -7.09 -2.10
C ALA A 271 23.82 -6.43 -0.71
N TYR A 272 23.80 -7.23 0.36
CA TYR A 272 23.99 -6.76 1.74
C TYR A 272 25.46 -6.82 2.21
N GLY A 273 26.39 -7.26 1.35
CA GLY A 273 27.80 -7.41 1.70
C GLY A 273 28.14 -8.76 2.33
N THR A 274 29.36 -8.86 2.83
CA THR A 274 29.94 -10.08 3.42
C THR A 274 29.55 -10.25 4.89
N ALA A 275 29.69 -11.48 5.41
CA ALA A 275 29.41 -11.78 6.81
C ALA A 275 30.29 -10.96 7.77
N LYS A 276 31.50 -10.60 7.33
CA LYS A 276 32.42 -9.76 8.11
C LYS A 276 31.93 -8.32 8.21
N GLU A 277 31.39 -7.76 7.13
CA GLU A 277 30.86 -6.39 7.09
C GLU A 277 29.56 -6.26 7.87
N LEU A 278 28.70 -7.27 7.78
CA LEU A 278 27.40 -7.27 8.46
C LEU A 278 27.47 -7.57 9.97
N GLY A 279 28.51 -8.27 10.41
CA GLY A 279 28.66 -8.70 11.80
C GLY A 279 27.77 -9.90 12.18
N LYS A 280 27.95 -10.39 13.41
CA LYS A 280 27.34 -11.64 13.90
C LYS A 280 25.83 -11.59 14.12
N ASP A 281 25.28 -10.39 14.34
CA ASP A 281 23.87 -10.16 14.68
C ASP A 281 23.05 -9.67 13.46
N ALA A 282 23.58 -9.88 12.26
CA ALA A 282 22.98 -9.42 11.02
C ALA A 282 21.63 -10.09 10.73
N LYS A 283 20.62 -9.27 10.42
CA LYS A 283 19.28 -9.73 10.03
C LYS A 283 19.18 -10.12 8.55
N TYR A 284 20.16 -9.72 7.75
CA TYR A 284 20.19 -9.95 6.30
C TYR A 284 21.21 -11.03 5.93
N PRO A 285 20.97 -11.79 4.84
CA PRO A 285 21.93 -12.77 4.37
C PRO A 285 23.20 -12.09 3.85
N ALA A 286 24.35 -12.66 4.20
CA ALA A 286 25.62 -12.29 3.59
C ALA A 286 25.84 -12.98 2.23
N GLY A 287 26.64 -12.35 1.38
CA GLY A 287 27.07 -12.90 0.09
C GLY A 287 26.12 -12.56 -1.06
N SER A 288 26.36 -13.20 -2.19
CA SER A 288 25.56 -13.02 -3.41
C SER A 288 24.15 -13.63 -3.27
N LEU A 289 23.19 -13.01 -3.93
CA LEU A 289 21.76 -13.36 -3.84
C LEU A 289 21.15 -13.56 -5.21
N VAL A 290 20.03 -14.27 -5.26
CA VAL A 290 19.20 -14.40 -6.45
C VAL A 290 17.77 -14.04 -6.08
N PHE A 291 17.16 -13.19 -6.88
CA PHE A 291 15.76 -12.80 -6.75
C PHE A 291 14.99 -13.14 -8.00
N VAL A 292 13.72 -13.49 -7.82
CA VAL A 292 12.69 -13.40 -8.87
C VAL A 292 11.67 -12.39 -8.38
N VAL A 293 11.43 -11.35 -9.18
CA VAL A 293 10.63 -10.18 -8.84
C VAL A 293 9.53 -9.99 -9.90
N ASP A 294 8.29 -9.96 -9.45
CA ASP A 294 7.14 -9.58 -10.26
C ASP A 294 6.86 -8.10 -10.02
N VAL A 295 6.96 -7.29 -11.07
CA VAL A 295 6.73 -5.85 -11.01
C VAL A 295 5.24 -5.59 -11.21
N LEU A 296 4.50 -5.40 -10.12
CA LEU A 296 3.04 -5.24 -10.17
C LEU A 296 2.58 -3.80 -10.38
N GLY A 297 3.48 -2.84 -10.15
CA GLY A 297 3.18 -1.44 -10.36
C GLY A 297 4.35 -0.56 -10.02
N ARG A 298 4.22 0.72 -10.37
CA ARG A 298 5.16 1.77 -10.03
C ARG A 298 4.44 3.08 -9.73
N THR A 299 5.07 3.88 -8.88
CA THR A 299 4.71 5.28 -8.66
C THR A 299 5.97 6.13 -8.74
N ASP A 300 5.84 7.32 -9.31
CA ASP A 300 6.90 8.33 -9.21
C ASP A 300 7.07 8.71 -7.74
N THR A 301 8.30 8.78 -7.25
CA THR A 301 8.59 9.29 -5.90
C THR A 301 8.57 10.81 -5.94
N PRO A 302 7.67 11.51 -5.23
CA PRO A 302 7.65 12.97 -5.21
C PRO A 302 8.96 13.53 -4.65
N ALA A 303 9.44 14.66 -5.19
CA ALA A 303 10.68 15.31 -4.77
C ALA A 303 10.73 15.69 -3.27
N ALA A 304 9.60 15.69 -2.56
CA ALA A 304 9.54 15.95 -1.12
C ALA A 304 9.90 14.72 -0.25
N ALA A 305 9.81 13.50 -0.79
CA ALA A 305 10.07 12.27 -0.04
C ALA A 305 11.57 11.92 0.07
N THR A 306 12.42 12.59 -0.71
CA THR A 306 13.87 12.30 -0.80
C THR A 306 14.69 12.86 0.37
N GLU A 307 14.12 13.70 1.24
CA GLU A 307 14.87 14.32 2.35
C GLU A 307 14.85 13.54 3.68
N GLY A 308 14.13 12.40 3.78
CA GLY A 308 13.87 11.77 5.09
C GLY A 308 14.16 10.28 5.26
N ALA A 309 14.46 9.52 4.22
CA ALA A 309 14.40 8.05 4.27
C ALA A 309 15.77 7.35 4.27
N SER A 310 16.71 7.77 5.12
CA SER A 310 17.86 6.92 5.47
C SER A 310 17.46 6.00 6.63
N GLY A 311 16.72 4.94 6.31
CA GLY A 311 16.24 3.98 7.28
C GLY A 311 15.87 2.67 6.58
N SER A 312 16.71 1.66 6.78
CA SER A 312 16.49 0.28 6.32
C SER A 312 15.04 -0.17 6.57
N PRO A 313 14.32 -0.72 5.58
CA PRO A 313 12.93 -1.11 5.76
C PRO A 313 12.85 -2.30 6.72
N SER A 314 12.53 -2.01 7.98
CA SER A 314 12.00 -3.00 8.91
C SER A 314 10.58 -3.33 8.43
N ALA A 315 10.43 -4.48 7.79
CA ALA A 315 9.14 -5.10 7.52
C ALA A 315 8.43 -5.43 8.84
N SER A 316 7.80 -4.45 9.48
CA SER A 316 6.84 -4.63 10.56
C SER A 316 6.15 -3.30 10.89
N SER A 317 5.11 -2.97 10.15
CA SER A 317 4.03 -2.10 10.63
C SER A 317 2.80 -2.24 9.75
N ALA A 318 2.20 -3.44 9.74
CA ALA A 318 0.76 -3.52 9.59
C ALA A 318 0.13 -3.16 10.95
N PRO A 319 -1.04 -2.51 10.99
CA PRO A 319 -1.72 -2.22 12.24
C PRO A 319 -2.01 -3.53 12.97
N LYS A 320 -1.57 -3.62 14.23
CA LYS A 320 -1.94 -4.74 15.12
C LYS A 320 -3.45 -4.70 15.33
N GLY A 321 -4.19 -5.52 14.59
CA GLY A 321 -5.54 -5.93 14.94
C GLY A 321 -5.51 -6.64 16.29
N SER A 322 -6.18 -6.08 17.28
CA SER A 322 -6.25 -6.60 18.63
C SER A 322 -7.09 -7.89 18.68
N ALA A 323 -6.39 -8.99 18.91
CA ALA A 323 -6.76 -10.15 19.74
C ALA A 323 -8.12 -10.82 19.53
N SER A 324 -8.09 -11.95 18.81
CA SER A 324 -9.02 -13.06 18.99
C SER A 324 -8.67 -13.80 20.29
N ALA A 325 -9.53 -13.71 21.30
CA ALA A 325 -9.49 -14.59 22.47
C ALA A 325 -10.12 -15.93 22.11
N SER A 326 -9.31 -16.97 21.94
CA SER A 326 -9.80 -18.35 21.89
C SER A 326 -10.11 -18.86 23.31
N PRO A 327 -11.17 -19.68 23.48
CA PRO A 327 -11.63 -20.14 24.78
C PRO A 327 -10.75 -21.26 25.33
N THR A 328 -10.35 -21.16 26.59
CA THR A 328 -9.65 -22.22 27.31
C THR A 328 -10.63 -23.34 27.67
N ALA A 329 -10.37 -24.55 27.18
CA ALA A 329 -11.03 -25.76 27.62
C ALA A 329 -10.03 -26.71 28.31
N LYS A 330 -10.54 -27.40 29.34
CA LYS A 330 -9.95 -28.42 30.23
C LYS A 330 -9.11 -27.83 31.37
N GLU A 331 -9.32 -28.24 32.63
CA GLU A 331 -9.17 -29.63 33.06
C GLU A 331 -9.95 -29.95 34.35
N SER A 332 -10.47 -31.18 34.40
CA SER A 332 -11.08 -31.80 35.57
C SER A 332 -10.00 -32.13 36.61
N ALA A 333 -10.21 -31.75 37.87
CA ALA A 333 -9.48 -32.32 39.00
C ALA A 333 -10.46 -32.68 40.12
N ARG A 334 -10.40 -33.97 40.49
CA ARG A 334 -11.02 -34.60 41.67
C ARG A 334 -10.71 -33.85 42.97
N GLY A 335 -11.64 -33.90 43.93
CA GLY A 335 -11.26 -34.05 45.34
C GLY A 335 -12.18 -33.44 46.40
N LYS A 336 -13.36 -34.03 46.65
CA LYS A 336 -13.78 -34.67 47.92
C LYS A 336 -15.27 -34.95 47.91
#